data_AF-A0A7G8Q5T3-F1
#
_entry.id   AF-A0A7G8Q5T3-F1
#
_cell.length_a   1.000
_cell.length_b   1.000
_cell.length_c   1.000
_cell.angle_alpha   90.00
_cell.angle_beta   90.00
_cell.angle_gamma   90.00
#
_symmetry.space_group_name_H-M   'P 1'
#
loop_
_entity.id
_entity.type
_entity.pdbx_description
1 polymer ?
#
loop_
_entity_poly.entity_id
_entity_poly.type
_entity_poly.pdbx_seq_one_letter_code
_entity_poly.pdbx_strand_id
1 'polypeptide(L)'
;MRHELPPPKVVLHPSMQLDTTAELRAPCAVLRDDYMLPQAMSADELARRSGIPAWQVRRLLDGAPIYAEEALRLAAALKTSAIYWLLLQARHDLEKALRENPPGVLPR
;
A
#
# COMPACT_ATOMS: atom_id res chain seq x y z
N MET A 1 14.60 0.07 -42.01
CA MET A 1 15.27 0.25 -40.72
C MET A 1 14.20 0.25 -39.64
N ARG A 2 14.22 -0.71 -38.71
CA ARG A 2 13.23 -0.75 -37.63
C ARG A 2 13.61 0.35 -36.63
N HIS A 3 12.77 1.37 -36.47
CA HIS A 3 12.91 2.29 -35.36
C HIS A 3 12.61 1.51 -34.08
N GLU A 4 13.65 1.04 -33.40
CA GLU A 4 13.52 0.63 -32.01
C GLU A 4 13.09 1.87 -31.23
N LEU A 5 11.88 1.83 -30.69
CA LEU A 5 11.42 2.85 -29.74
C LEU A 5 12.39 2.83 -28.56
N PRO A 6 12.82 4.01 -28.06
CA PRO A 6 13.65 4.06 -26.88
C PRO A 6 12.94 3.28 -25.76
N PRO A 7 13.68 2.54 -24.93
CA PRO A 7 13.08 1.82 -23.81
C PRO A 7 12.22 2.80 -23.00
N PRO A 8 11.03 2.37 -22.55
CA PRO A 8 10.13 3.25 -21.81
C PRO A 8 10.91 3.86 -20.63
N LYS A 9 10.92 5.20 -20.56
CA LYS A 9 11.66 5.94 -19.52
C LYS A 9 11.10 5.72 -18.11
N VAL A 10 9.89 5.19 -18.01
CA VAL A 10 9.18 4.90 -16.76
C VAL A 10 8.59 3.50 -16.85
N VAL A 11 8.89 2.66 -15.85
CA VAL A 11 8.36 1.29 -15.73
C VAL A 11 7.01 1.32 -14.98
N LEU A 12 6.13 2.24 -15.38
CA LEU A 12 4.74 2.34 -14.95
C LEU A 12 3.95 2.95 -16.12
N HIS A 13 2.81 2.37 -16.45
CA HIS A 13 1.98 2.90 -17.52
C HIS A 13 1.26 4.18 -17.04
N PRO A 14 1.30 5.31 -17.78
CA PRO A 14 0.67 6.56 -17.34
C PRO A 14 -0.83 6.47 -17.06
N SER A 15 -1.52 5.54 -17.72
CA SER A 15 -2.95 5.27 -17.51
C SER A 15 -3.20 4.00 -16.68
N MET A 16 -2.26 3.61 -15.82
CA MET A 16 -2.44 2.49 -14.91
C MET A 16 -3.68 2.73 -14.05
N GLN A 17 -4.61 1.77 -14.04
CA GLN A 17 -5.76 1.76 -13.15
C GLN A 17 -5.64 0.56 -12.21
N LEU A 18 -6.06 0.74 -10.96
CA LEU A 18 -6.27 -0.37 -10.04
C LEU A 18 -7.69 -0.89 -10.26
N ASP A 19 -7.86 -2.21 -10.19
CA ASP A 19 -9.18 -2.82 -10.35
C ASP A 19 -10.14 -2.32 -9.25
N THR A 20 -11.07 -1.45 -9.64
CA THR A 20 -12.06 -0.84 -8.76
C THR A 20 -13.27 -1.74 -8.50
N THR A 21 -13.36 -2.89 -9.17
CA THR A 21 -14.43 -3.88 -8.92
C THR A 21 -14.16 -4.74 -7.70
N ALA A 22 -12.89 -4.90 -7.32
CA ALA A 22 -12.49 -5.55 -6.09
C ALA A 22 -12.87 -4.70 -4.86
N GLU A 23 -13.15 -5.33 -3.72
CA GLU A 23 -13.46 -4.63 -2.47
C GLU A 23 -12.32 -3.68 -2.07
N LEU A 24 -12.66 -2.43 -1.73
CA LEU A 24 -11.68 -1.50 -1.21
C LEU A 24 -11.32 -1.87 0.23
N ARG A 25 -10.10 -2.32 0.43
CA ARG A 25 -9.56 -2.65 1.74
C ARG A 25 -8.42 -1.71 2.09
N ALA A 26 -8.52 -1.08 3.27
CA ALA A 26 -7.46 -0.23 3.80
C ALA A 26 -6.19 -1.06 4.05
N PRO A 27 -4.98 -0.48 3.90
CA PRO A 27 -3.74 -1.22 4.12
C PRO A 27 -3.64 -1.86 5.51
N CYS A 28 -4.19 -1.22 6.54
CA CYS A 28 -4.22 -1.75 7.91
C CYS A 28 -5.10 -3.01 8.03
N ALA A 29 -6.23 -3.06 7.30
CA ALA A 29 -7.10 -4.22 7.25
C ALA A 29 -6.41 -5.38 6.52
N VAL A 30 -5.78 -5.12 5.38
CA VAL A 30 -4.99 -6.14 4.67
C VAL A 30 -3.86 -6.68 5.55
N LEU A 31 -3.07 -5.81 6.18
CA LEU A 31 -2.00 -6.21 7.08
C LEU A 31 -2.50 -7.10 8.23
N ARG A 32 -3.62 -6.73 8.85
CA ARG A 32 -4.19 -7.48 9.97
C ARG A 32 -4.80 -8.80 9.52
N ASP A 33 -5.69 -8.76 8.55
CA ASP A 33 -6.59 -9.86 8.23
C ASP A 33 -5.93 -10.90 7.32
N ASP A 34 -5.07 -10.46 6.41
CA ASP A 34 -4.53 -11.34 5.37
C ASP A 34 -3.13 -11.85 5.74
N TYR A 35 -2.41 -11.13 6.61
CA TYR A 35 -1.04 -11.48 6.99
C TYR A 35 -0.89 -11.84 8.46
N MET A 36 -1.41 -11.02 9.38
CA MET A 36 -1.20 -11.25 10.82
C MET A 36 -2.11 -12.34 11.39
N LEU A 37 -3.43 -12.23 11.18
CA LEU A 37 -4.43 -13.16 11.72
C LEU A 37 -4.17 -14.61 11.28
N PRO A 38 -3.89 -14.93 10.00
CA PRO A 38 -3.66 -16.32 9.57
C PRO A 38 -2.39 -16.95 10.16
N GLN A 39 -1.44 -16.12 10.60
CA GLN A 39 -0.19 -16.55 11.22
C GLN A 39 -0.22 -16.46 12.75
N ALA A 40 -1.35 -16.06 13.36
CA ALA A 40 -1.45 -15.69 14.78
C ALA A 40 -0.35 -14.70 15.22
N MET A 41 0.06 -13.81 14.31
CA MET A 41 1.17 -12.89 14.51
C MET A 41 0.74 -11.72 15.39
N SER A 42 1.50 -11.45 16.44
CA SER A 42 1.32 -10.25 17.27
C SER A 42 1.97 -9.01 16.67
N ALA A 43 1.55 -7.81 17.10
CA ALA A 43 2.21 -6.56 16.70
C ALA A 43 3.70 -6.53 17.09
N ASP A 44 4.04 -7.09 18.25
CA ASP A 44 5.43 -7.14 18.73
C ASP A 44 6.27 -8.13 17.88
N GLU A 45 5.65 -9.20 17.38
CA GLU A 45 6.30 -10.10 16.44
C GLU A 45 6.53 -9.45 15.08
N LEU A 46 5.53 -8.74 14.55
CA LEU A 46 5.69 -7.99 13.31
C LEU A 46 6.78 -6.91 13.45
N ALA A 47 6.85 -6.23 14.60
CA ALA A 47 7.89 -5.26 14.89
C ALA A 47 9.29 -5.89 14.84
N ARG A 48 9.47 -7.07 15.45
CA ARG A 48 10.74 -7.81 15.37
C ARG A 48 11.09 -8.24 13.94
N ARG A 49 10.11 -8.76 13.18
CA ARG A 49 10.34 -9.26 11.80
C ARG A 49 10.65 -8.13 10.81
N SER A 50 9.96 -6.99 10.94
CA SER A 50 10.10 -5.83 10.04
C SER A 50 11.16 -4.83 10.47
N GLY A 51 11.62 -4.90 11.73
CA GLY A 51 12.45 -3.88 12.34
C GLY A 51 11.72 -2.54 12.56
N ILE A 52 10.43 -2.43 12.26
CA ILE A 52 9.62 -1.25 12.54
C ILE A 52 9.39 -1.19 14.06
N PRO A 53 9.58 -0.04 14.72
CA PRO A 53 9.27 0.11 16.14
C PRO A 53 7.84 -0.32 16.49
N ALA A 54 7.66 -1.03 17.61
CA ALA A 54 6.35 -1.59 17.98
C ALA A 54 5.23 -0.53 18.10
N TRP A 55 5.55 0.67 18.56
CA TRP A 55 4.59 1.79 18.62
C TRP A 55 4.14 2.23 17.21
N GLN A 56 5.06 2.18 16.23
CA GLN A 56 4.77 2.53 14.84
C GLN A 56 4.00 1.40 14.16
N VAL A 57 4.32 0.13 14.42
CA VAL A 57 3.49 -1.00 13.97
C VAL A 57 2.05 -0.85 14.45
N ARG A 58 1.83 -0.49 15.72
CA ARG A 58 0.48 -0.27 16.25
C ARG A 58 -0.22 0.88 15.54
N ARG A 59 0.46 2.00 15.29
CA ARG A 59 -0.09 3.09 14.47
C ARG A 59 -0.48 2.64 13.06
N LEU A 60 0.34 1.82 12.39
CA LEU A 60 -0.01 1.25 11.08
C LEU A 60 -1.27 0.37 11.17
N LEU A 61 -1.39 -0.43 12.23
CA LEU A 61 -2.59 -1.24 12.47
C LEU A 61 -3.82 -0.40 12.81
N ASP A 62 -3.64 0.80 13.36
CA ASP A 62 -4.70 1.79 13.62
C ASP A 62 -5.05 2.63 12.38
N GLY A 63 -4.39 2.40 11.24
CA GLY A 63 -4.67 3.07 9.98
C GLY A 63 -3.81 4.29 9.68
N ALA A 64 -2.65 4.43 10.34
CA ALA A 64 -1.65 5.39 9.90
C ALA A 64 -1.15 5.05 8.48
N PRO A 65 -0.81 6.06 7.64
CA PRO A 65 -0.33 5.81 6.29
C PRO A 65 0.93 4.96 6.26
N ILE A 66 1.02 4.07 5.27
CA ILE A 66 2.24 3.34 4.94
C ILE A 66 3.06 4.18 3.95
N TYR A 67 4.27 4.58 4.34
CA TYR A 67 5.23 5.23 3.45
C TYR A 67 6.25 4.22 2.92
N ALA A 68 7.17 4.69 2.08
CA ALA A 68 8.12 3.83 1.37
C ALA A 68 9.02 3.01 2.31
N GLU A 69 9.44 3.59 3.44
CA GLU A 69 10.28 2.89 4.42
C GLU A 69 9.53 1.73 5.08
N GLU A 70 8.30 1.95 5.52
CA GLU A 70 7.45 0.90 6.08
C GLU A 70 7.11 -0.16 5.03
N ALA A 71 6.81 0.25 3.79
CA ALA A 71 6.52 -0.67 2.69
C ALA A 71 7.69 -1.61 2.39
N LEU A 72 8.93 -1.11 2.38
CA LEU A 72 10.14 -1.93 2.20
C LEU A 72 10.32 -2.93 3.35
N ARG A 73 10.12 -2.48 4.58
CA ARG A 73 10.26 -3.31 5.79
C ARG A 73 9.16 -4.38 5.88
N LEU A 74 7.91 -4.03 5.56
CA LEU A 74 6.79 -4.97 5.47
C LEU A 74 7.01 -5.99 4.34
N ALA A 75 7.47 -5.55 3.18
CA ALA A 75 7.80 -6.44 2.06
C ALA A 75 8.83 -7.49 2.44
N ALA A 76 9.92 -7.09 3.09
CA ALA A 76 10.94 -8.00 3.58
C ALA A 76 10.37 -8.99 4.63
N ALA A 77 9.58 -8.51 5.58
CA ALA A 77 9.03 -9.32 6.67
C ALA A 77 7.95 -10.33 6.21
N LEU A 78 7.15 -9.96 5.22
CA LEU A 78 5.95 -10.69 4.80
C LEU A 78 6.10 -11.38 3.43
N LYS A 79 7.28 -11.29 2.81
CA LYS A 79 7.59 -11.85 1.48
C LYS A 79 6.65 -11.33 0.39
N THR A 80 6.39 -10.02 0.42
CA THR A 80 5.61 -9.31 -0.60
C THR A 80 6.51 -8.29 -1.32
N SER A 81 5.95 -7.53 -2.26
CA SER A 81 6.64 -6.37 -2.82
C SER A 81 6.31 -5.08 -2.04
N ALA A 82 7.21 -4.10 -2.03
CA ALA A 82 6.95 -2.80 -1.42
C ALA A 82 5.90 -2.01 -2.21
N ILE A 83 5.92 -2.13 -3.55
CA ILE A 83 4.95 -1.47 -4.42
C ILE A 83 3.52 -1.94 -4.15
N TYR A 84 3.32 -3.20 -3.75
CA TYR A 84 2.01 -3.71 -3.35
C TYR A 84 1.40 -2.89 -2.20
N TRP A 85 2.16 -2.64 -1.13
CA TRP A 85 1.72 -1.84 0.01
C TRP A 85 1.43 -0.38 -0.37
N LEU A 86 2.28 0.21 -1.21
CA LEU A 86 2.08 1.59 -1.68
C LEU A 86 0.87 1.72 -2.59
N LEU A 87 0.57 0.72 -3.43
CA LEU A 87 -0.63 0.72 -4.27
C LEU A 87 -1.90 0.55 -3.42
N LEU A 88 -1.87 -0.26 -2.36
CA LEU A 88 -2.98 -0.33 -1.40
C LEU A 88 -3.23 1.04 -0.74
N GLN A 89 -2.17 1.70 -0.29
CA GLN A 89 -2.25 3.03 0.32
C GLN A 89 -2.81 4.06 -0.67
N ALA A 90 -2.24 4.14 -1.87
CA ALA A 90 -2.68 5.06 -2.91
C ALA A 90 -4.15 4.85 -3.28
N ARG A 91 -4.59 3.60 -3.42
CA ARG A 91 -5.98 3.26 -3.72
C ARG A 91 -6.93 3.75 -2.63
N HIS A 92 -6.58 3.48 -1.37
CA HIS A 92 -7.36 3.89 -0.22
C HIS A 92 -7.46 5.41 -0.11
N ASP A 93 -6.35 6.12 -0.30
CA ASP A 93 -6.31 7.58 -0.21
C ASP A 93 -7.06 8.25 -1.36
N LEU A 94 -6.97 7.71 -2.58
CA LEU A 94 -7.74 8.19 -3.73
C LEU A 94 -9.24 8.04 -3.50
N GLU A 95 -9.71 6.89 -3.03
CA GLU A 95 -11.13 6.73 -2.71
C GLU A 95 -11.56 7.71 -1.61
N LYS A 96 -10.76 7.83 -0.54
CA LYS A 96 -11.08 8.76 0.54
C LYS A 96 -11.20 10.19 0.02
N ALA A 97 -10.26 10.62 -0.82
CA ALA A 97 -10.27 11.93 -1.45
C ALA A 97 -11.49 12.12 -2.38
N LEU A 98 -11.91 11.09 -3.13
CA LEU A 98 -13.11 11.13 -3.99
C LEU A 98 -14.41 11.23 -3.18
N ARG A 99 -14.45 10.61 -1.99
CA ARG A 99 -15.60 10.72 -1.08
C ARG A 99 -15.69 12.10 -0.44
N GLU A 100 -14.54 12.70 -0.12
CA GLU A 100 -14.44 14.05 0.44
C GLU A 100 -14.65 15.14 -0.63
N ASN A 101 -14.23 14.88 -1.87
CA ASN A 101 -14.32 15.78 -3.03
C ASN A 101 -14.97 15.05 -4.22
N PRO A 102 -16.30 15.13 -4.37
CA PRO A 102 -16.99 14.49 -5.48
C PRO A 102 -16.55 15.07 -6.83
N PRO A 103 -16.67 14.30 -7.93
CA PRO A 103 -16.18 14.68 -9.25
C PRO A 103 -16.74 16.04 -9.69
N GLY A 104 -15.84 16.95 -10.08
CA GLY A 104 -16.15 18.35 -10.43
C GLY A 104 -15.76 19.37 -9.36
N VAL A 105 -15.35 18.91 -8.17
CA VAL A 105 -14.75 19.76 -7.12
C VAL A 105 -13.27 19.41 -7.02
N LEU A 106 -12.38 20.33 -7.41
CA LEU A 106 -10.95 20.15 -7.15
C LEU A 106 -10.70 20.14 -5.63
N PRO A 107 -9.85 19.22 -5.12
CA PRO A 107 -9.46 19.25 -3.71
C PRO A 107 -8.88 20.63 -3.37
N ARG A 108 -9.31 21.22 -2.25
CA ARG A 108 -8.79 22.51 -1.76
C ARG A 108 -7.42 22.36 -1.11
#